data_AF-A0A4Q2QQQ6-F1
#
_entry.id   AF-A0A4Q2QQQ6-F1
#
_cell.length_a   1.000
_cell.length_b   1.000
_cell.length_c   1.000
_cell.angle_alpha   90.00
_cell.angle_beta   90.00
_cell.angle_gamma   90.00
#
_symmetry.space_group_name_H-M   'P 1'
#
loop_
_entity.id
_entity.type
_entity.pdbx_description
1 polymer ?
#
loop_
_entity_poly.entity_id
_entity_poly.type
_entity_poly.pdbx_seq_one_letter_code
_entity_poly.pdbx_strand_id
1 'polypeptide(L)'
;MSIQFLGMIGHRLSSETIAPVGPIFDRDYIVRFAQTHEAAGFDRLLVGHWSDQPDGFLVTALAGLSTQKIQYLLAHRPGFVS
;
A
#
# COMPACT_ATOMS: atom_id res chain seq x y z
N MET A 1 -19.33 -0.05 19.08
CA MET A 1 -18.48 0.07 17.86
C MET A 1 -17.04 -0.10 18.30
N SER A 2 -16.25 -0.94 17.61
CA SER A 2 -14.81 -1.10 17.88
C SER A 2 -14.00 -0.04 17.13
N ILE A 3 -12.87 0.38 17.69
CA ILE A 3 -11.90 1.26 17.04
C ILE A 3 -11.22 0.48 15.91
N GLN A 4 -10.92 1.14 14.78
CA GLN A 4 -10.15 0.57 13.67
C GLN A 4 -8.80 1.29 13.53
N PHE A 5 -7.74 0.52 13.32
CA PHE A 5 -6.40 1.01 13.04
C PHE A 5 -6.10 0.90 11.55
N LEU A 6 -5.72 2.02 10.95
CA LEU A 6 -5.48 2.16 9.53
C LEU A 6 -4.03 2.53 9.27
N GLY A 7 -3.38 1.81 8.37
CA GLY A 7 -2.05 2.15 7.86
C GLY A 7 -2.13 2.72 6.45
N MET A 8 -1.04 3.27 5.95
CA MET A 8 -0.89 3.64 4.54
C MET A 8 0.23 2.80 3.94
N ILE A 9 -0.02 2.14 2.80
CA ILE A 9 1.00 1.32 2.14
C ILE A 9 1.92 2.19 1.27
N GLY A 10 3.23 1.95 1.40
CA GLY A 10 4.23 2.49 0.49
C GLY A 10 4.63 1.47 -0.58
N HIS A 11 5.04 1.95 -1.75
CA HIS A 11 5.44 1.11 -2.89
C HIS A 11 6.96 0.88 -2.98
N ARG A 12 7.75 1.56 -2.14
CA ARG A 12 9.19 1.40 -1.92
C ARG A 12 9.61 2.08 -0.61
N LEU A 13 10.84 1.86 -0.15
CA LEU A 13 11.35 2.51 1.06
C LEU A 13 11.55 4.01 0.83
N SER A 14 10.81 4.83 1.58
CA SER A 14 10.94 6.29 1.58
C SER A 14 10.27 6.86 2.83
N SER A 15 10.73 8.02 3.28
CA SER A 15 10.05 8.86 4.28
C SER A 15 10.42 10.33 4.08
N GLU A 16 9.99 11.21 4.98
CA GLU A 16 10.36 12.62 5.01
C GLU A 16 11.88 12.83 5.20
N THR A 17 12.57 11.87 5.83
CA THR A 17 14.01 11.93 6.11
C THR A 17 14.82 10.90 5.32
N ILE A 18 14.16 9.93 4.68
CA ILE A 18 14.79 8.87 3.90
C ILE A 18 14.45 9.10 2.44
N ALA A 19 15.47 9.44 1.64
CA ALA A 19 15.32 9.53 0.19
C ALA A 19 14.84 8.18 -0.39
N PRO A 20 14.03 8.17 -1.46
CA PRO A 20 13.48 6.94 -1.98
C PRO A 20 14.56 5.95 -2.44
N VAL A 21 14.46 4.70 -1.97
CA VAL A 21 15.40 3.61 -2.32
C VAL A 21 14.65 2.51 -3.05
N GLY A 22 15.31 1.91 -4.05
CA GLY A 22 14.76 0.79 -4.82
C GLY A 22 13.92 1.22 -6.03
N PRO A 23 13.43 0.24 -6.80
CA PRO A 23 12.60 0.50 -7.97
C PRO A 23 11.29 1.19 -7.59
N ILE A 24 10.69 1.90 -8.55
CA ILE A 24 9.41 2.60 -8.30
C ILE A 24 8.29 1.61 -7.90
N PHE A 25 8.33 0.38 -8.40
CA PHE A 25 7.46 -0.71 -7.97
C PHE A 25 8.32 -1.81 -7.32
N ASP A 26 8.57 -1.66 -6.03
CA ASP A 26 9.37 -2.61 -5.25
C ASP A 26 8.47 -3.71 -4.68
N ARG A 27 8.48 -4.88 -5.34
CA ARG A 27 7.62 -6.01 -5.00
C ARG A 27 7.86 -6.52 -3.59
N ASP A 28 9.12 -6.68 -3.22
CA ASP A 28 9.50 -7.23 -1.91
C ASP A 28 9.14 -6.25 -0.80
N TYR A 29 9.30 -4.95 -1.07
CA TYR A 29 8.86 -3.92 -0.14
C TYR A 29 7.34 -3.93 0.05
N ILE A 30 6.55 -3.97 -1.03
CA ILE A 30 5.07 -4.00 -0.97
C ILE A 30 4.58 -5.21 -0.16
N VAL A 31 5.10 -6.40 -0.47
CA VAL A 31 4.75 -7.65 0.23
C VAL A 31 5.08 -7.55 1.71
N ARG A 32 6.33 -7.20 2.04
CA ARG A 32 6.78 -7.11 3.43
C ARG A 32 6.00 -6.05 4.20
N PHE A 33 5.73 -4.91 3.60
CA PHE A 33 5.00 -3.82 4.24
C PHE A 33 3.57 -4.23 4.59
N ALA A 34 2.86 -4.87 3.65
CA ALA A 34 1.50 -5.33 3.85
C ALA A 34 1.41 -6.41 4.95
N GLN A 35 2.29 -7.41 4.88
CA GLN A 35 2.38 -8.48 5.89
C GLN A 35 2.74 -7.95 7.28
N THR A 36 3.63 -6.94 7.35
CA THR A 36 4.01 -6.34 8.63
C THR A 36 2.82 -5.63 9.29
N HIS A 37 2.00 -4.92 8.51
CA HIS A 37 0.80 -4.28 9.04
C HIS A 37 -0.26 -5.30 9.48
N GLU A 38 -0.48 -6.35 8.67
CA GLU A 38 -1.37 -7.45 9.06
C GLU A 38 -0.91 -8.12 10.36
N ALA A 39 0.38 -8.43 10.48
CA ALA A 39 0.96 -9.03 11.68
C ALA A 39 0.88 -8.10 12.90
N ALA A 40 0.96 -6.78 12.69
CA ALA A 40 0.81 -5.77 13.73
C ALA A 40 -0.66 -5.51 14.14
N GLY A 41 -1.64 -6.17 13.49
CA GLY A 41 -3.06 -6.07 13.84
C GLY A 41 -3.77 -4.86 13.25
N PHE A 42 -3.26 -4.26 12.17
CA PHE A 42 -3.99 -3.23 11.44
C PHE A 42 -5.21 -3.82 10.74
N ASP A 43 -6.32 -3.10 10.75
CA ASP A 43 -7.56 -3.53 10.10
C ASP A 43 -7.51 -3.33 8.60
N ARG A 44 -6.96 -2.19 8.15
CA ARG A 44 -6.89 -1.85 6.72
C ARG A 44 -5.64 -1.05 6.34
N LEU A 45 -5.28 -1.15 5.06
CA LEU A 45 -4.27 -0.32 4.42
C LEU A 45 -4.89 0.61 3.39
N LEU A 46 -4.60 1.90 3.51
CA LEU A 46 -4.86 2.91 2.50
C LEU A 46 -3.83 2.81 1.38
N VAL A 47 -4.32 2.62 0.15
CA VAL A 47 -3.53 2.69 -1.07
C VAL A 47 -3.89 4.01 -1.75
N GLY A 48 -2.99 4.99 -1.64
CA GLY A 48 -3.21 6.29 -2.23
C GLY A 48 -3.02 6.28 -3.75
N HIS A 49 -3.36 7.40 -4.38
CA HIS A 49 -3.25 7.60 -5.81
C HIS A 49 -2.50 8.90 -6.09
N TRP A 50 -1.47 8.83 -6.93
CA TRP A 50 -0.63 9.96 -7.32
C TRP A 50 -0.24 9.86 -8.80
N SER A 51 0.14 10.98 -9.39
CA SER A 51 0.55 11.06 -10.81
C SER A 51 1.97 10.57 -11.07
N ASP A 52 2.78 10.42 -10.02
CA ASP A 52 4.21 10.12 -10.07
C ASP A 52 4.56 8.80 -9.35
N GLN A 53 3.55 7.98 -9.06
CA GLN A 53 3.66 6.72 -8.33
C GLN A 53 3.08 5.57 -9.17
N PRO A 54 3.41 4.31 -8.85
CA PRO A 54 2.85 3.19 -9.57
C PRO A 54 1.33 3.09 -9.38
N ASP A 55 0.68 2.42 -10.32
CA ASP A 55 -0.75 2.19 -10.29
C ASP A 55 -1.21 1.50 -8.98
N GLY A 56 -2.16 2.13 -8.29
CA GLY A 56 -2.66 1.66 -7.00
C GLY A 56 -3.39 0.31 -7.07
N PHE A 57 -4.01 -0.05 -8.20
CA PHE A 57 -4.62 -1.36 -8.37
C PHE A 57 -3.56 -2.45 -8.41
N LEU A 58 -2.42 -2.23 -9.09
CA LEU A 58 -1.32 -3.19 -9.11
C LEU A 58 -0.66 -3.36 -7.74
N VAL A 59 -0.46 -2.27 -6.99
CA VAL A 59 0.03 -2.34 -5.60
C VAL A 59 -0.94 -3.14 -4.73
N THR A 60 -2.24 -2.82 -4.81
CA THR A 60 -3.30 -3.51 -4.05
C THR A 60 -3.39 -4.99 -4.41
N ALA A 61 -3.30 -5.34 -5.70
CA ALA A 61 -3.37 -6.72 -6.15
C ALA A 61 -2.20 -7.54 -5.61
N LEU A 62 -0.97 -7.02 -5.67
CA LEU A 62 0.21 -7.70 -5.13
C LEU A 62 0.13 -7.84 -3.61
N ALA A 63 -0.20 -6.76 -2.90
CA ALA A 63 -0.35 -6.78 -1.45
C ALA A 63 -1.43 -7.78 -1.03
N GLY A 64 -2.61 -7.73 -1.67
CA GLY A 64 -3.74 -8.61 -1.42
C GLY A 64 -3.43 -10.09 -1.67
N LEU A 65 -2.64 -10.42 -2.70
CA LEU A 65 -2.16 -11.79 -2.93
C LEU A 65 -1.19 -12.30 -1.84
N SER A 66 -0.58 -11.39 -1.08
CA SER A 66 0.44 -11.70 -0.07
C SER A 66 -0.04 -11.65 1.38
N THR A 67 -1.32 -11.31 1.60
CA THR A 67 -1.96 -11.16 2.91
C THR A 67 -3.25 -11.98 2.99
N GLN A 68 -3.75 -12.28 4.20
CA GLN A 68 -4.90 -13.17 4.36
C GLN A 68 -6.15 -12.52 4.96
N LYS A 69 -6.01 -11.43 5.72
CA LYS A 69 -7.05 -10.86 6.59
C LYS A 69 -7.18 -9.34 6.47
N ILE A 70 -6.05 -8.62 6.32
CA ILE A 70 -6.06 -7.17 6.24
C ILE A 70 -6.85 -6.70 5.02
N GLN A 71 -7.65 -5.64 5.18
CA GLN A 71 -8.47 -5.10 4.11
C GLN A 71 -7.76 -3.92 3.43
N TYR A 72 -8.22 -3.54 2.23
CA TYR A 72 -7.62 -2.46 1.45
C TYR A 72 -8.62 -1.34 1.19
N LEU A 73 -8.16 -0.11 1.37
CA LEU A 73 -8.86 1.12 1.00
C LEU A 73 -8.14 1.70 -0.22
N LEU A 74 -8.59 1.32 -1.42
CA LEU A 74 -7.99 1.79 -2.66
C LEU A 74 -8.57 3.14 -3.07
N ALA A 75 -7.73 4.16 -3.16
CA ALA A 75 -8.12 5.46 -3.70
C ALA A 75 -8.36 5.34 -5.20
N HIS A 76 -9.63 5.40 -5.60
CA HIS A 76 -10.04 5.38 -7.00
C HIS A 76 -10.38 6.80 -7.47
N ARG A 77 -9.75 7.25 -8.57
CA ARG A 77 -10.13 8.46 -9.29
C ARG A 77 -10.95 8.08 -10.52
N PRO A 78 -12.27 8.37 -10.56
CA PRO A 78 -13.08 8.09 -11.74
C PRO A 78 -12.65 8.98 -12.91
N GLY A 79 -12.32 8.38 -14.04
CA GLY A 79 -11.87 9.08 -15.24
C GLY A 79 -10.88 8.26 -16.07
N PHE A 80 -10.38 8.84 -17.17
CA PHE A 80 -9.31 8.23 -17.94
C PHE A 80 -7.97 8.40 -17.22
N VAL A 81 -7.17 7.33 -17.21
CA VAL A 81 -5.81 7.31 -16.71
C VAL A 81 -4.89 7.12 -17.92
N SER A 82 -3.82 7.91 -18.02
CA SER A 82 -2.87 7.92 -19.15
C SER A 82 -1.46 7.68 -18.68
#